data_AF-A0A6P1YPR5-F1
#
_entry.id   AF-A0A6P1YPR5-F1
#
_cell.length_a   1.000
_cell.length_b   1.000
_cell.length_c   1.000
_cell.angle_alpha   90.00
_cell.angle_beta   90.00
_cell.angle_gamma   90.00
#
_symmetry.space_group_name_H-M   'P 1'
#
loop_
_entity.id
_entity.type
_entity.pdbx_description
1 polymer ?
#
loop_
_entity_poly.entity_id
_entity_poly.type
_entity_poly.pdbx_seq_one_letter_code
_entity_poly.pdbx_strand_id
1 'polypeptide(L)'
;MKSFAASLALSALTTTAVAAEETRRTRVAPEAVYQVAPGLGQFTDGVLFGEVWARDALKPRDRSLVTLAALIATGKTAEVGVHTARALDTGVTPVEIGEVVTHLAFYSGWPNALSAVTEVQRVYVDRGIGPVSPSDAARIELDAAAEAARSATVTTTVGPTAPELADLTNRVLFGDLWRRSELTSRDRSLITITALIAIGQPEQLPFHANRAMDSGLTRDEVAETVAHLGFYAGWPRAFSAVPVLQRVFESRTETPAQAPAPGVSAAPSGDLKIVRAKDAPSVPGPEDYFTGSVRISGNFKGGAPARVSGATVNFAPGARTAWHTHPLGQTLFIISGRGWVQKEGGPVEEVVPGDLVWIPPNVRHWHGASAGQAMSHLAVAEELDGKVVTWMEKVTDAQYRR
;
A
#
# COMPACT_ATOMS: atom_id res chain seq x y z
N MET A 1 23.40 80.40 11.72
CA MET A 1 23.22 79.12 10.98
C MET A 1 23.71 77.97 11.86
N LYS A 2 22.79 77.13 12.35
CA LYS A 2 22.88 75.89 13.17
C LYS A 2 21.47 75.76 13.78
N SER A 3 20.76 74.64 13.87
CA SER A 3 20.98 73.22 13.64
C SER A 3 19.59 72.56 13.78
N PHE A 4 19.14 71.69 12.87
CA PHE A 4 18.11 70.67 13.16
C PHE A 4 18.21 69.53 12.15
N ALA A 5 18.79 68.40 12.56
CA ALA A 5 18.63 67.10 11.91
C ALA A 5 18.94 66.00 12.93
N ALA A 6 17.91 65.35 13.46
CA ALA A 6 17.94 63.98 14.00
C ALA A 6 16.57 63.63 14.61
N SER A 7 15.73 62.90 13.88
CA SER A 7 14.66 62.04 14.41
C SER A 7 13.95 61.31 13.28
N LEU A 8 14.54 60.21 12.76
CA LEU A 8 13.85 59.30 11.83
C LEU A 8 14.45 57.89 11.76
N ALA A 9 15.13 57.43 12.82
CA ALA A 9 15.78 56.10 12.83
C ALA A 9 15.15 55.08 13.79
N LEU A 10 14.17 55.45 14.63
CA LEU A 10 13.70 54.56 15.71
C LEU A 10 12.56 53.61 15.28
N SER A 11 11.74 53.96 14.28
CA SER A 11 10.57 53.14 13.89
C SER A 11 10.91 51.93 12.99
N ALA A 12 11.98 52.00 12.19
CA ALA A 12 12.41 50.90 11.31
C ALA A 12 13.16 49.78 12.08
N LEU A 13 13.80 50.13 13.20
CA LEU A 13 14.46 49.15 14.08
C LEU A 13 13.43 48.36 14.92
N THR A 14 12.31 48.97 15.30
CA THR A 14 11.26 48.30 16.06
C THR A 14 10.45 47.31 15.21
N THR A 15 10.16 47.62 13.94
CA THR A 15 9.41 46.70 13.05
C THR A 15 10.24 45.49 12.64
N THR A 16 11.54 45.66 12.41
CA THR A 16 12.46 44.55 12.10
C THR A 16 12.70 43.65 13.32
N ALA A 17 12.78 44.22 14.52
CA ALA A 17 12.87 43.43 15.76
C ALA A 17 11.60 42.63 16.03
N VAL A 18 10.41 43.23 15.86
CA VAL A 18 9.13 42.53 16.04
C VAL A 18 8.94 41.43 15.00
N ALA A 19 9.23 41.69 13.71
CA ALA A 19 9.16 40.66 12.67
C ALA A 19 10.20 39.54 12.89
N ALA A 20 11.42 39.87 13.33
CA ALA A 20 12.44 38.89 13.67
C ALA A 20 12.08 38.07 14.92
N GLU A 21 11.35 38.66 15.87
CA GLU A 21 10.88 38.00 17.09
C GLU A 21 9.63 37.13 16.83
N GLU A 22 8.75 37.56 15.94
CA GLU A 22 7.59 36.79 15.47
C GLU A 22 8.03 35.59 14.62
N THR A 23 9.04 35.77 13.75
CA THR A 23 9.70 34.68 13.01
C THR A 23 10.43 33.72 13.96
N ARG A 24 10.99 34.21 15.08
CA ARG A 24 11.62 33.37 16.10
C ARG A 24 10.60 32.61 16.95
N ARG A 25 9.40 33.15 17.13
CA ARG A 25 8.28 32.50 17.85
C ARG A 25 7.58 31.42 17.04
N THR A 26 7.65 31.45 15.70
CA THR A 26 7.10 30.43 14.80
C THR A 26 8.12 29.37 14.37
N ARG A 27 9.40 29.52 14.76
CA ARG A 27 10.49 28.60 14.42
C ARG A 27 10.46 27.35 15.30
N VAL A 28 10.35 26.18 14.68
CA VAL A 28 10.40 24.85 15.32
C VAL A 28 11.80 24.25 15.22
N ALA A 29 12.50 24.46 14.12
CA ALA A 29 13.86 23.96 13.92
C ALA A 29 14.87 24.67 14.84
N PRO A 30 15.73 23.93 15.57
CA PRO A 30 16.80 24.53 16.37
C PRO A 30 17.75 25.39 15.54
N GLU A 31 18.35 26.41 16.15
CA GLU A 31 19.30 27.30 15.45
C GLU A 31 20.46 26.55 14.81
N ALA A 32 20.95 25.49 15.46
CA ALA A 32 22.00 24.63 14.91
C ALA A 32 21.63 24.02 13.55
N VAL A 33 20.34 23.73 13.30
CA VAL A 33 19.88 23.24 11.99
C VAL A 33 20.09 24.31 10.91
N TYR A 34 19.80 25.58 11.22
CA TYR A 34 20.02 26.67 10.28
C TYR A 34 21.51 26.96 10.04
N GLN A 35 22.35 26.73 11.04
CA GLN A 35 23.81 26.89 10.92
C GLN A 35 24.45 25.79 10.05
N VAL A 36 23.92 24.56 10.09
CA VAL A 36 24.50 23.40 9.39
C VAL A 36 23.81 23.13 8.05
N ALA A 37 22.48 23.17 8.03
CA ALA A 37 21.63 22.79 6.90
C ALA A 37 20.42 23.74 6.79
N PRO A 38 20.61 25.00 6.36
CA PRO A 38 19.54 26.01 6.34
C PRO A 38 18.31 25.62 5.52
N GLY A 39 18.48 24.87 4.43
CA GLY A 39 17.35 24.32 3.68
C GLY A 39 16.49 23.34 4.49
N LEU A 40 17.11 22.52 5.35
CA LEU A 40 16.38 21.65 6.27
C LEU A 40 15.58 22.47 7.29
N GLY A 41 16.16 23.55 7.81
CA GLY A 41 15.45 24.47 8.70
C GLY A 41 14.21 25.06 8.04
N GLN A 42 14.35 25.56 6.80
CA GLN A 42 13.24 26.10 6.01
C GLN A 42 12.13 25.07 5.76
N PHE A 43 12.48 23.84 5.36
CA PHE A 43 11.49 22.78 5.16
C PHE A 43 10.84 22.31 6.46
N THR A 44 11.58 22.32 7.57
CA THR A 44 11.06 21.95 8.88
C THR A 44 10.00 22.96 9.33
N ASP A 45 10.32 24.25 9.29
CA ASP A 45 9.41 25.29 9.77
C ASP A 45 8.26 25.54 8.80
N GLY A 46 8.56 25.68 7.50
CA GLY A 46 7.56 26.03 6.49
C GLY A 46 6.66 24.86 6.11
N VAL A 47 7.26 23.73 5.71
CA VAL A 47 6.50 22.62 5.12
C VAL A 47 6.07 21.61 6.18
N LEU A 48 7.00 21.05 6.95
CA LEU A 48 6.67 20.01 7.92
C LEU A 48 5.73 20.57 9.00
N PHE A 49 6.16 21.58 9.75
CA PHE A 49 5.36 22.13 10.83
C PHE A 49 4.35 23.19 10.40
N GLY A 50 4.68 24.01 9.39
CA GLY A 50 3.79 25.05 8.88
C GLY A 50 2.64 24.55 8.00
N GLU A 51 2.82 23.43 7.28
CA GLU A 51 1.76 22.85 6.43
C GLU A 51 1.32 21.48 6.94
N VAL A 52 2.20 20.47 6.98
CA VAL A 52 1.82 19.07 7.19
C VAL A 52 1.20 18.83 8.58
N TRP A 53 1.79 19.40 9.64
CA TRP A 53 1.22 19.31 10.98
C TRP A 53 -0.05 20.16 11.16
N ALA A 54 -0.29 21.15 10.31
CA ALA A 54 -1.45 22.03 10.37
C ALA A 54 -2.67 21.50 9.61
N ARG A 55 -2.54 20.40 8.86
CA ARG A 55 -3.65 19.78 8.10
C ARG A 55 -4.67 19.11 9.01
N ASP A 56 -5.94 19.46 8.88
CA ASP A 56 -7.03 19.05 9.77
C ASP A 56 -7.55 17.62 9.58
N ALA A 57 -7.26 16.97 8.44
CA ALA A 57 -7.76 15.63 8.13
C ALA A 57 -7.21 14.52 9.05
N LEU A 58 -6.10 14.79 9.76
CA LEU A 58 -5.62 13.95 10.87
C LEU A 58 -5.32 14.86 12.06
N LYS A 59 -6.02 14.62 13.18
CA LYS A 59 -5.95 15.47 14.37
C LYS A 59 -4.52 15.54 14.93
N PRO A 60 -4.13 16.63 15.61
CA PRO A 60 -2.80 16.76 16.21
C PRO A 60 -2.42 15.60 17.15
N ARG A 61 -3.37 15.11 17.96
CA ARG A 61 -3.18 13.91 18.81
C ARG A 61 -2.78 12.69 17.98
N ASP A 62 -3.51 12.42 16.91
CA ASP A 62 -3.29 11.25 16.06
C ASP A 62 -1.97 11.38 15.27
N ARG A 63 -1.62 12.60 14.83
CA ARG A 63 -0.28 12.87 14.26
C ARG A 63 0.82 12.54 15.25
N SER A 64 0.69 12.94 16.51
CA SER A 64 1.67 12.59 17.54
C SER A 64 1.79 11.08 17.77
N LEU A 65 0.68 10.32 17.76
CA LEU A 65 0.72 8.86 17.79
C LEU A 65 1.47 8.26 16.59
N VAL A 66 1.17 8.75 15.38
CA VAL A 66 1.85 8.33 14.14
C VAL A 66 3.35 8.65 14.22
N THR A 67 3.71 9.88 14.62
CA THR A 67 5.11 10.28 14.71
C THR A 67 5.87 9.42 15.71
N LEU A 68 5.34 9.26 16.93
CA LEU A 68 5.99 8.48 17.98
C LEU A 68 6.14 7.02 17.54
N ALA A 69 5.10 6.44 16.95
CA ALA A 69 5.16 5.07 16.45
C ALA A 69 6.20 4.89 15.34
N ALA A 70 6.30 5.83 14.40
CA ALA A 70 7.29 5.78 13.33
C ALA A 70 8.73 5.89 13.85
N LEU A 71 8.99 6.78 14.81
CA LEU A 71 10.31 6.97 15.42
C LEU A 71 10.75 5.73 16.20
N ILE A 72 9.85 5.16 17.01
CA ILE A 72 10.12 3.92 17.74
C ILE A 72 10.37 2.78 16.75
N ALA A 73 9.49 2.60 15.77
CA ALA A 73 9.59 1.47 14.85
C ALA A 73 10.87 1.51 13.99
N THR A 74 11.38 2.70 13.68
CA THR A 74 12.61 2.88 12.90
C THR A 74 13.87 3.04 13.76
N GLY A 75 13.77 2.91 15.09
CA GLY A 75 14.91 3.03 16.00
C GLY A 75 15.52 4.42 16.09
N LYS A 76 14.77 5.48 15.74
CA LYS A 76 15.23 6.89 15.77
C LYS A 76 15.12 7.47 17.18
N THR A 77 15.82 6.85 18.11
CA THR A 77 15.70 7.08 19.56
C THR A 77 15.96 8.53 19.97
N ALA A 78 16.92 9.21 19.35
CA ALA A 78 17.25 10.62 19.64
C ALA A 78 16.06 11.60 19.50
N GLU A 79 15.07 11.26 18.66
CA GLU A 79 13.89 12.10 18.41
C GLU A 79 12.68 11.68 19.28
N VAL A 80 12.75 10.54 19.97
CA VAL A 80 11.62 10.00 20.75
C VAL A 80 11.26 10.95 21.90
N GLY A 81 12.25 11.54 22.58
CA GLY A 81 11.99 12.45 23.71
C GLY A 81 11.18 13.68 23.32
N VAL A 82 11.62 14.43 22.29
CA VAL A 82 10.92 15.65 21.84
C VAL A 82 9.51 15.35 21.33
N HIS A 83 9.31 14.20 20.66
CA HIS A 83 8.00 13.81 20.17
C HIS A 83 7.10 13.19 21.25
N THR A 84 7.66 12.62 22.32
CA THR A 84 6.90 12.24 23.52
C THR A 84 6.34 13.48 24.23
N ALA A 85 7.17 14.52 24.39
CA ALA A 85 6.73 15.80 24.95
C ALA A 85 5.58 16.41 24.12
N ARG A 86 5.74 16.45 22.79
CA ARG A 86 4.67 16.91 21.88
C ARG A 86 3.42 16.05 21.96
N ALA A 87 3.54 14.73 22.07
CA ALA A 87 2.40 13.83 22.20
C ALA A 87 1.55 14.20 23.42
N LEU A 88 2.19 14.39 24.58
CA LEU A 88 1.54 14.86 25.80
C LEU A 88 0.87 16.24 25.60
N ASP A 89 1.52 17.18 24.93
CA ASP A 89 0.96 18.52 24.64
C ASP A 89 -0.27 18.47 23.73
N THR A 90 -0.34 17.47 22.84
CA THR A 90 -1.49 17.24 21.95
C THR A 90 -2.58 16.35 22.57
N GLY A 91 -2.43 15.95 23.83
CA GLY A 91 -3.44 15.18 24.57
C GLY A 91 -3.32 13.66 24.47
N VAL A 92 -2.19 13.11 24.00
CA VAL A 92 -1.90 11.68 24.19
C VAL A 92 -1.53 11.47 25.65
N THR A 93 -2.17 10.53 26.32
CA THR A 93 -1.96 10.29 27.76
C THR A 93 -0.68 9.48 28.02
N PRO A 94 -0.13 9.55 29.25
CA PRO A 94 1.02 8.71 29.62
C PRO A 94 0.75 7.20 29.50
N VAL A 95 -0.50 6.78 29.74
CA VAL A 95 -0.96 5.39 29.60
C VAL A 95 -0.91 4.96 28.14
N GLU A 96 -1.45 5.78 27.24
CA GLU A 96 -1.44 5.50 25.80
C GLU A 96 -0.01 5.43 25.25
N ILE A 97 0.88 6.35 25.65
CA ILE A 97 2.30 6.32 25.24
C ILE A 97 2.98 5.03 25.71
N GLY A 98 2.74 4.61 26.96
CA GLY A 98 3.25 3.34 27.47
C GLY A 98 2.76 2.16 26.62
N GLU A 99 1.48 2.17 26.25
CA GLU A 99 0.89 1.11 25.42
C GLU A 99 1.38 1.16 23.96
N VAL A 100 1.71 2.32 23.39
CA VAL A 100 2.41 2.44 22.09
C VAL A 100 3.75 1.71 22.16
N VAL A 101 4.55 1.96 23.21
CA VAL A 101 5.85 1.30 23.40
C VAL A 101 5.67 -0.22 23.55
N THR A 102 4.71 -0.66 24.37
CA THR A 102 4.40 -2.09 24.56
C THR A 102 3.98 -2.75 23.25
N HIS A 103 3.08 -2.14 22.49
CA HIS A 103 2.59 -2.69 21.22
C HIS A 103 3.72 -2.79 20.18
N LEU A 104 4.57 -1.77 20.09
CA LEU A 104 5.68 -1.75 19.15
C LEU A 104 6.85 -2.65 19.52
N ALA A 105 6.93 -3.15 20.76
CA ALA A 105 7.85 -4.24 21.11
C ALA A 105 7.59 -5.50 20.26
N PHE A 106 6.32 -5.78 19.95
CA PHE A 106 5.91 -6.92 19.12
C PHE A 106 5.98 -6.62 17.62
N TYR A 107 5.63 -5.41 17.20
CA TYR A 107 5.52 -5.05 15.78
C TYR A 107 6.79 -4.45 15.17
N SER A 108 7.72 -3.97 16.00
CA SER A 108 8.99 -3.39 15.55
C SER A 108 10.23 -3.94 16.26
N GLY A 109 10.04 -4.83 17.23
CA GLY A 109 11.10 -5.51 17.96
C GLY A 109 11.38 -4.94 19.35
N TRP A 110 11.73 -5.84 20.27
CA TRP A 110 12.01 -5.53 21.67
C TRP A 110 13.07 -4.44 21.91
N PRO A 111 14.22 -4.42 21.18
CA PRO A 111 15.25 -3.40 21.39
C PRO A 111 14.78 -1.97 21.11
N ASN A 112 13.91 -1.79 20.12
CA ASN A 112 13.31 -0.49 19.79
C ASN A 112 12.44 0.01 20.95
N ALA A 113 11.59 -0.86 21.49
CA ALA A 113 10.74 -0.52 22.62
C ALA A 113 11.56 -0.20 23.88
N LEU A 114 12.58 -1.01 24.22
CA LEU A 114 13.43 -0.76 25.38
C LEU A 114 14.19 0.57 25.28
N SER A 115 14.65 0.92 24.09
CA SER A 115 15.32 2.20 23.88
C SER A 115 14.34 3.38 23.97
N ALA A 116 13.10 3.19 23.52
CA ALA A 116 12.04 4.19 23.67
C ALA A 116 11.65 4.40 25.15
N VAL A 117 11.63 3.36 25.98
CA VAL A 117 11.34 3.47 27.42
C VAL A 117 12.27 4.49 28.09
N THR A 118 13.58 4.44 27.79
CA THR A 118 14.57 5.36 28.38
C THR A 118 14.24 6.83 28.07
N GLU A 119 13.94 7.13 26.81
CA GLU A 119 13.63 8.50 26.37
C GLU A 119 12.27 8.98 26.88
N VAL A 120 11.26 8.10 26.89
CA VAL A 120 9.93 8.40 27.46
C VAL A 120 10.03 8.67 28.96
N GLN A 121 10.79 7.84 29.70
CA GLN A 121 10.98 8.00 31.14
C GLN A 121 11.63 9.35 31.47
N ARG A 122 12.62 9.77 30.69
CA ARG A 122 13.26 11.08 30.86
C ARG A 122 12.23 12.21 30.76
N VAL A 123 11.37 12.18 29.74
CA VAL A 123 10.30 13.19 29.58
C VAL A 123 9.30 13.13 30.72
N TYR A 124 8.95 11.95 31.22
CA TYR A 124 8.05 11.81 32.37
C TYR A 124 8.64 12.41 33.64
N VAL A 125 9.92 12.14 33.92
CA VAL A 125 10.64 12.75 35.05
C VAL A 125 10.66 14.28 34.90
N ASP A 126 11.02 14.78 33.71
CA ASP A 126 11.08 16.23 33.43
C ASP A 126 9.70 16.90 33.58
N ARG A 127 8.60 16.17 33.33
CA ARG A 127 7.22 16.66 33.48
C ARG A 127 6.55 16.29 34.82
N GLY A 128 7.27 15.66 35.75
CA GLY A 128 6.72 15.24 37.04
C GLY A 128 5.64 14.15 36.94
N ILE A 129 5.63 13.36 35.87
CA ILE A 129 4.70 12.25 35.66
C ILE A 129 5.23 11.02 36.40
N GLY A 130 4.43 10.49 37.33
CA GLY A 130 4.77 9.29 38.10
C GLY A 130 4.67 7.99 37.29
N PRO A 131 4.94 6.83 37.92
CA PRO A 131 4.78 5.53 37.29
C PRO A 131 3.38 5.34 36.72
N VAL A 132 3.32 4.81 35.50
CA VAL A 132 2.06 4.52 34.82
C VAL A 132 1.57 3.14 35.24
N SER A 133 0.31 3.04 35.63
CA SER A 133 -0.35 1.77 35.94
C SER A 133 -1.20 1.27 34.76
N PRO A 134 -1.30 -0.06 34.55
CA PRO A 134 -2.24 -0.63 33.58
C PRO A 134 -3.68 -0.19 33.84
N SER A 135 -4.50 -0.22 32.81
CA SER A 135 -5.93 0.08 32.96
C SER A 135 -6.66 -1.10 33.61
N ASP A 136 -7.56 -0.80 34.55
CA ASP A 136 -8.52 -1.79 35.10
C ASP A 136 -9.71 -2.01 34.16
N ALA A 137 -9.80 -1.29 33.04
CA ALA A 137 -10.90 -1.42 32.10
C ALA A 137 -10.91 -2.80 31.43
N ALA A 138 -12.12 -3.31 31.21
CA ALA A 138 -12.33 -4.60 30.56
C ALA A 138 -11.59 -4.70 29.22
N ARG A 139 -11.09 -5.90 28.92
CA ARG A 139 -10.42 -6.19 27.66
C ARG A 139 -11.39 -6.00 26.50
N ILE A 140 -10.89 -5.46 25.40
CA ILE A 140 -11.63 -5.27 24.16
C ILE A 140 -12.10 -6.64 23.66
N GLU A 141 -13.39 -6.74 23.38
CA GLU A 141 -13.97 -7.90 22.71
C GLU A 141 -13.70 -7.79 21.21
N LEU A 142 -13.14 -8.87 20.65
CA LEU A 142 -12.89 -9.00 19.22
C LEU A 142 -14.01 -9.85 18.62
N ASP A 143 -14.35 -9.59 17.36
CA ASP A 143 -15.37 -10.38 16.67
C ASP A 143 -14.98 -11.86 16.61
N ALA A 144 -15.81 -12.71 17.20
CA ALA A 144 -15.48 -14.12 17.41
C ALA A 144 -15.32 -14.88 16.08
N ALA A 145 -16.11 -14.54 15.06
CA ALA A 145 -16.04 -15.19 13.76
C ALA A 145 -14.77 -14.81 13.00
N ALA A 146 -14.43 -13.51 13.00
CA ALA A 146 -13.20 -12.99 12.41
C ALA A 146 -11.96 -13.55 13.11
N GLU A 147 -11.95 -13.64 14.44
CA GLU A 147 -10.82 -14.20 15.18
C GLU A 147 -10.68 -15.71 14.97
N ALA A 148 -11.79 -16.46 14.85
CA ALA A 148 -11.74 -17.88 14.48
C ALA A 148 -11.15 -18.07 13.07
N ALA A 149 -11.59 -17.28 12.08
CA ALA A 149 -11.07 -17.34 10.71
C ALA A 149 -9.58 -16.94 10.63
N ARG A 150 -9.18 -15.89 11.35
CA ARG A 150 -7.77 -15.46 11.48
C ARG A 150 -6.93 -16.55 12.13
N SER A 151 -7.39 -17.12 13.25
CA SER A 151 -6.68 -18.19 13.95
C SER A 151 -6.50 -19.42 13.06
N ALA A 152 -7.55 -19.85 12.35
CA ALA A 152 -7.48 -20.96 11.40
C ALA A 152 -6.45 -20.68 10.29
N THR A 153 -6.43 -19.46 9.75
CA THR A 153 -5.45 -19.05 8.74
C THR A 153 -4.02 -19.19 9.28
N VAL A 154 -3.73 -18.66 10.48
CA VAL A 154 -2.41 -18.78 11.12
C VAL A 154 -2.03 -20.25 11.37
N THR A 155 -2.96 -21.06 11.87
CA THR A 155 -2.73 -22.50 12.10
C THR A 155 -2.37 -23.22 10.80
N THR A 156 -3.02 -22.88 9.68
CA THR A 156 -2.77 -23.53 8.39
C THR A 156 -1.50 -23.01 7.69
N THR A 157 -1.24 -21.70 7.73
CA THR A 157 -0.14 -21.11 6.94
C THR A 157 1.18 -20.97 7.69
N VAL A 158 1.13 -20.76 9.01
CA VAL A 158 2.32 -20.62 9.86
C VAL A 158 2.60 -21.91 10.63
N GLY A 159 1.56 -22.56 11.15
CA GLY A 159 1.66 -23.74 12.02
C GLY A 159 2.56 -24.87 11.50
N PRO A 160 2.49 -25.29 10.22
CA PRO A 160 3.33 -26.37 9.71
C PRO A 160 4.83 -26.05 9.70
N THR A 161 5.20 -24.77 9.62
CA THR A 161 6.60 -24.33 9.52
C THR A 161 7.13 -23.82 10.85
N ALA A 162 6.32 -23.08 11.61
CA ALA A 162 6.71 -22.42 12.85
C ALA A 162 5.58 -22.52 13.90
N PRO A 163 5.39 -23.70 14.55
CA PRO A 163 4.25 -23.95 15.42
C PRO A 163 4.21 -23.04 16.66
N GLU A 164 5.36 -22.77 17.29
CA GLU A 164 5.43 -21.85 18.44
C GLU A 164 5.05 -20.42 18.06
N LEU A 165 5.44 -19.97 16.86
CA LEU A 165 5.06 -18.65 16.36
C LEU A 165 3.55 -18.56 16.14
N ALA A 166 2.93 -19.63 15.63
CA ALA A 166 1.48 -19.71 15.50
C ALA A 166 0.76 -19.65 16.85
N ASP A 167 1.26 -20.38 17.87
CA ASP A 167 0.73 -20.31 19.24
C ASP A 167 0.84 -18.90 19.82
N LEU A 168 2.05 -18.32 19.81
CA LEU A 168 2.29 -16.98 20.36
C LEU A 168 1.45 -15.91 19.64
N THR A 169 1.26 -16.04 18.32
CA THR A 169 0.37 -15.15 17.57
C THR A 169 -1.07 -15.23 18.10
N ASN A 170 -1.58 -16.44 18.34
CA ASN A 170 -2.95 -16.62 18.81
C ASN A 170 -3.13 -16.24 20.29
N ARG A 171 -2.20 -16.66 21.16
CA ARG A 171 -2.31 -16.50 22.61
C ARG A 171 -1.85 -15.13 23.10
N VAL A 172 -0.71 -14.63 22.59
CA VAL A 172 -0.08 -13.40 23.08
C VAL A 172 -0.52 -12.18 22.27
N LEU A 173 -0.53 -12.26 20.94
CA LEU A 173 -0.93 -11.10 20.12
C LEU A 173 -2.44 -10.90 20.14
N PHE A 174 -3.21 -11.80 19.53
CA PHE A 174 -4.66 -11.63 19.39
C PHE A 174 -5.44 -12.05 20.65
N GLY A 175 -4.87 -12.95 21.44
CA GLY A 175 -5.45 -13.40 22.71
C GLY A 175 -5.27 -12.43 23.88
N ASP A 176 -4.27 -11.53 23.81
CA ASP A 176 -3.97 -10.55 24.87
C ASP A 176 -3.69 -9.13 24.33
N LEU A 177 -2.58 -8.91 23.60
CA LEU A 177 -2.11 -7.58 23.19
C LEU A 177 -3.18 -6.75 22.47
N TRP A 178 -3.86 -7.32 21.47
CA TRP A 178 -4.91 -6.65 20.70
C TRP A 178 -6.20 -6.39 21.49
N ARG A 179 -6.31 -6.97 22.69
CA ARG A 179 -7.45 -6.81 23.60
C ARG A 179 -7.17 -5.85 24.75
N ARG A 180 -5.94 -5.37 24.91
CA ARG A 180 -5.55 -4.36 25.91
C ARG A 180 -6.30 -3.03 25.65
N SER A 181 -6.88 -2.46 26.68
CA SER A 181 -7.83 -1.33 26.61
C SER A 181 -7.18 0.05 26.74
N GLU A 182 -5.87 0.09 27.02
CA GLU A 182 -5.05 1.31 27.11
C GLU A 182 -4.93 2.06 25.78
N LEU A 183 -5.16 1.38 24.65
CA LEU A 183 -5.41 1.98 23.35
C LEU A 183 -6.72 1.45 22.80
N THR A 184 -7.50 2.33 22.18
CA THR A 184 -8.68 1.91 21.41
C THR A 184 -8.27 1.01 20.23
N SER A 185 -9.17 0.17 19.73
CA SER A 185 -8.92 -0.64 18.53
C SER A 185 -8.49 0.21 17.33
N ARG A 186 -9.06 1.41 17.21
CA ARG A 186 -8.72 2.41 16.18
C ARG A 186 -7.27 2.85 16.31
N ASP A 187 -6.87 3.33 17.49
CA ASP A 187 -5.54 3.89 17.71
C ASP A 187 -4.45 2.82 17.68
N ARG A 188 -4.74 1.62 18.22
CA ARG A 188 -3.84 0.46 18.11
C ARG A 188 -3.61 0.09 16.65
N SER A 189 -4.65 0.12 15.83
CA SER A 189 -4.53 -0.14 14.39
C SER A 189 -3.76 0.97 13.67
N LEU A 190 -4.00 2.25 14.02
CA LEU A 190 -3.28 3.41 13.48
C LEU A 190 -1.75 3.28 13.71
N ILE A 191 -1.32 2.97 14.94
CA ILE A 191 0.12 2.80 15.22
C ILE A 191 0.70 1.54 14.56
N THR A 192 -0.12 0.51 14.34
CA THR A 192 0.32 -0.72 13.66
C THR A 192 0.60 -0.46 12.19
N ILE A 193 -0.36 0.13 11.45
CA ILE A 193 -0.14 0.45 10.03
C ILE A 193 0.99 1.46 9.87
N THR A 194 1.13 2.38 10.83
CA THR A 194 2.23 3.34 10.87
C THR A 194 3.58 2.64 10.95
N ALA A 195 3.74 1.71 11.91
CA ALA A 195 4.99 0.99 12.09
C ALA A 195 5.36 0.18 10.85
N LEU A 196 4.38 -0.55 10.28
CA LEU A 196 4.58 -1.36 9.06
C LEU A 196 5.03 -0.51 7.87
N ILE A 197 4.40 0.64 7.65
CA ILE A 197 4.82 1.58 6.61
C ILE A 197 6.22 2.12 6.93
N ALA A 198 6.46 2.53 8.18
CA ALA A 198 7.71 3.17 8.58
C ALA A 198 8.94 2.26 8.47
N ILE A 199 8.78 0.94 8.66
CA ILE A 199 9.86 -0.04 8.49
C ILE A 199 9.89 -0.66 7.08
N GLY A 200 8.90 -0.36 6.23
CA GLY A 200 8.84 -0.84 4.85
C GLY A 200 8.41 -2.30 4.73
N GLN A 201 7.39 -2.71 5.49
CA GLN A 201 6.79 -4.06 5.45
C GLN A 201 5.39 -4.03 4.79
N PRO A 202 5.31 -3.86 3.46
CA PRO A 202 4.03 -3.78 2.75
C PRO A 202 3.23 -5.09 2.78
N GLU A 203 3.84 -6.23 3.07
CA GLU A 203 3.20 -7.55 3.02
C GLU A 203 2.14 -7.74 4.12
N GLN A 204 2.35 -7.12 5.28
CA GLN A 204 1.41 -7.21 6.42
C GLN A 204 0.37 -6.08 6.41
N LEU A 205 0.61 -5.04 5.60
CA LEU A 205 -0.23 -3.86 5.54
C LEU A 205 -1.70 -4.13 5.12
N PRO A 206 -2.03 -5.05 4.18
CA PRO A 206 -3.42 -5.30 3.78
C PRO A 206 -4.32 -5.75 4.94
N PHE A 207 -3.83 -6.66 5.79
CA PHE A 207 -4.58 -7.15 6.94
C PHE A 207 -4.80 -6.04 7.97
N HIS A 208 -3.72 -5.33 8.33
CA HIS A 208 -3.80 -4.29 9.35
C HIS A 208 -4.52 -3.02 8.89
N ALA A 209 -4.47 -2.68 7.60
CA ALA A 209 -5.25 -1.57 7.04
C ALA A 209 -6.74 -1.87 7.02
N ASN A 210 -7.16 -3.09 6.64
CA ASN A 210 -8.57 -3.49 6.74
C ASN A 210 -9.05 -3.43 8.20
N ARG A 211 -8.28 -4.00 9.13
CA ARG A 211 -8.60 -3.95 10.56
C ARG A 211 -8.67 -2.52 11.11
N ALA A 212 -7.80 -1.63 10.63
CA ALA A 212 -7.85 -0.21 10.99
C ALA A 212 -9.17 0.42 10.55
N MET A 213 -9.60 0.18 9.31
CA MET A 213 -10.85 0.71 8.78
C MET A 213 -12.08 0.08 9.46
N ASP A 214 -12.05 -1.22 9.77
CA ASP A 214 -13.08 -1.89 10.56
C ASP A 214 -13.19 -1.30 11.98
N SER A 215 -12.08 -0.81 12.52
CA SER A 215 -12.01 -0.12 13.81
C SER A 215 -12.36 1.37 13.73
N GLY A 216 -12.78 1.88 12.57
CA GLY A 216 -13.26 3.25 12.38
C GLY A 216 -12.22 4.25 11.84
N LEU A 217 -11.05 3.80 11.39
CA LEU A 217 -10.09 4.66 10.69
C LEU A 217 -10.60 5.00 9.29
N THR A 218 -10.68 6.28 8.93
CA THR A 218 -11.20 6.70 7.62
C THR A 218 -10.14 6.60 6.53
N ARG A 219 -10.59 6.60 5.26
CA ARG A 219 -9.67 6.66 4.09
C ARG A 219 -8.78 7.90 4.15
N ASP A 220 -9.34 9.04 4.56
CA ASP A 220 -8.61 10.31 4.62
C ASP A 220 -7.56 10.29 5.74
N GLU A 221 -7.88 9.75 6.91
CA GLU A 221 -6.90 9.58 8.00
C GLU A 221 -5.75 8.64 7.62
N VAL A 222 -6.04 7.57 6.87
CA VAL A 222 -5.00 6.67 6.34
C VAL A 222 -4.13 7.39 5.30
N ALA A 223 -4.73 8.16 4.39
CA ALA A 223 -3.99 8.95 3.40
C ALA A 223 -3.09 10.01 4.07
N GLU A 224 -3.60 10.72 5.08
CA GLU A 224 -2.83 11.67 5.88
C GLU A 224 -1.69 11.01 6.65
N THR A 225 -1.90 9.79 7.15
CA THR A 225 -0.85 9.00 7.80
C THR A 225 0.29 8.73 6.82
N VAL A 226 -0.01 8.31 5.58
CA VAL A 226 1.02 8.08 4.54
C VAL A 226 1.77 9.36 4.19
N ALA A 227 1.04 10.48 4.01
CA ALA A 227 1.65 11.77 3.71
C ALA A 227 2.60 12.23 4.83
N HIS A 228 2.16 12.09 6.09
CA HIS A 228 2.97 12.40 7.27
C HIS A 228 4.23 11.52 7.35
N LEU A 229 4.11 10.24 7.01
CA LEU A 229 5.23 9.30 6.99
C LEU A 229 6.23 9.55 5.86
N GLY A 230 5.87 10.31 4.82
CA GLY A 230 6.85 10.83 3.86
C GLY A 230 7.99 11.56 4.56
N PHE A 231 7.66 12.41 5.54
CA PHE A 231 8.63 13.21 6.30
C PHE A 231 9.34 12.40 7.39
N TYR A 232 8.61 11.53 8.11
CA TYR A 232 9.17 10.83 9.27
C TYR A 232 9.83 9.49 8.93
N ALA A 233 9.39 8.79 7.88
CA ALA A 233 9.91 7.48 7.47
C ALA A 233 10.60 7.50 6.10
N GLY A 234 10.45 8.58 5.33
CA GLY A 234 11.04 8.78 4.02
C GLY A 234 10.07 8.45 2.87
N TRP A 235 10.18 9.22 1.78
CA TRP A 235 9.33 9.12 0.59
C TRP A 235 9.21 7.70 0.02
N PRO A 236 10.29 6.91 -0.17
CA PRO A 236 10.17 5.57 -0.75
C PRO A 236 9.24 4.64 0.03
N ARG A 237 9.23 4.74 1.37
CA ARG A 237 8.36 3.92 2.22
C ARG A 237 6.89 4.33 2.11
N ALA A 238 6.63 5.65 2.12
CA ALA A 238 5.30 6.18 1.90
C ALA A 238 4.76 5.78 0.52
N PHE A 239 5.57 5.91 -0.53
CA PHE A 239 5.20 5.56 -1.91
C PHE A 239 4.92 4.05 -2.06
N SER A 240 5.70 3.18 -1.43
CA SER A 240 5.47 1.74 -1.44
C SER A 240 4.16 1.32 -0.75
N ALA A 241 3.66 2.12 0.20
CA ALA A 241 2.39 1.86 0.87
C ALA A 241 1.17 2.19 -0.02
N VAL A 242 1.27 3.21 -0.88
CA VAL A 242 0.16 3.70 -1.72
C VAL A 242 -0.53 2.59 -2.54
N PRO A 243 0.15 1.79 -3.37
CA PRO A 243 -0.51 0.76 -4.18
C PRO A 243 -1.09 -0.39 -3.34
N VAL A 244 -0.65 -0.56 -2.09
CA VAL A 244 -1.23 -1.55 -1.17
C VAL A 244 -2.53 -1.00 -0.58
N LEU A 245 -2.51 0.24 -0.10
CA LEU A 245 -3.68 0.90 0.48
C LEU A 245 -4.76 1.17 -0.56
N GLN A 246 -4.39 1.51 -1.80
CA GLN A 246 -5.32 1.66 -2.91
C GLN A 246 -6.16 0.38 -3.10
N ARG A 247 -5.51 -0.79 -3.18
CA ARG A 247 -6.20 -2.09 -3.28
C ARG A 247 -7.12 -2.36 -2.11
N VAL A 248 -6.72 -1.99 -0.89
CA VAL A 248 -7.58 -2.10 0.30
C VAL A 248 -8.82 -1.22 0.13
N PHE A 249 -8.67 0.03 -0.28
CA PHE A 249 -9.82 0.93 -0.47
C PHE A 249 -10.77 0.43 -1.56
N GLU A 250 -10.24 -0.01 -2.71
CA GLU A 250 -11.03 -0.52 -3.82
C GLU A 250 -11.83 -1.76 -3.42
N SER A 251 -11.20 -2.72 -2.72
CA SER A 251 -11.85 -3.94 -2.24
C SER A 251 -13.02 -3.69 -1.27
N ARG A 252 -13.06 -2.51 -0.63
CA ARG A 252 -14.10 -2.13 0.34
C ARG A 252 -15.24 -1.30 -0.28
N THR A 253 -15.02 -0.69 -1.45
CA THR A 253 -16.04 0.09 -2.17
C THR A 253 -16.90 -0.76 -3.11
N GLU A 254 -16.45 -1.97 -3.46
CA GLU A 254 -17.25 -2.89 -4.27
C GLU A 254 -18.43 -3.45 -3.45
N THR A 255 -19.66 -3.09 -3.83
CA THR A 255 -20.86 -3.85 -3.44
C THR A 255 -20.71 -5.25 -4.04
N PRO A 256 -21.00 -6.34 -3.30
CA PRO A 256 -20.81 -7.69 -3.82
C PRO A 256 -21.67 -7.93 -5.06
N ALA A 257 -21.09 -7.73 -6.23
CA ALA A 257 -21.62 -8.17 -7.49
C ALA A 257 -21.56 -9.70 -7.47
N GLN A 258 -22.75 -10.30 -7.51
CA GLN A 258 -23.05 -11.72 -7.64
C GLN A 258 -21.85 -12.53 -8.15
N ALA A 259 -21.18 -13.21 -7.22
CA ALA A 259 -20.08 -14.11 -7.52
C ALA A 259 -20.54 -15.12 -8.59
N PRO A 260 -19.83 -15.30 -9.71
CA PRO A 260 -20.03 -16.48 -10.51
C PRO A 260 -19.70 -17.70 -9.64
N ALA A 261 -20.51 -18.75 -9.79
CA ALA A 261 -20.51 -20.00 -9.03
C ALA A 261 -19.09 -20.53 -8.72
N PRO A 262 -18.90 -21.25 -7.59
CA PRO A 262 -17.59 -21.59 -7.05
C PRO A 262 -16.78 -22.45 -8.03
N GLY A 263 -15.99 -21.78 -8.87
CA GLY A 263 -14.85 -22.38 -9.55
C GLY A 263 -13.76 -22.54 -8.52
N VAL A 264 -13.27 -23.78 -8.39
CA VAL A 264 -12.25 -24.22 -7.43
C VAL A 264 -11.08 -23.21 -7.37
N SER A 265 -11.11 -22.32 -6.38
CA SER A 265 -9.98 -21.51 -5.98
C SER A 265 -9.06 -22.41 -5.17
N ALA A 266 -8.05 -22.97 -5.83
CA ALA A 266 -7.00 -23.71 -5.16
C ALA A 266 -6.14 -22.73 -4.34
N ALA A 267 -6.08 -22.94 -3.03
CA ALA A 267 -5.07 -22.36 -2.15
C ALA A 267 -3.65 -22.69 -2.68
N PRO A 268 -2.62 -21.87 -2.37
CA PRO A 268 -1.25 -22.18 -2.77
C PRO A 268 -0.75 -23.39 -1.98
N SER A 269 -0.80 -24.58 -2.59
CA SER A 269 0.00 -25.72 -2.16
C SER A 269 1.47 -25.41 -2.47
N GLY A 270 2.39 -25.71 -1.55
CA GLY A 270 3.84 -25.67 -1.80
C GLY A 270 4.33 -26.71 -2.82
N ASP A 271 3.43 -27.52 -3.37
CA ASP A 271 3.72 -28.56 -4.35
C ASP A 271 3.51 -28.09 -5.80
N LEU A 272 4.30 -28.67 -6.71
CA LEU A 272 4.17 -28.45 -8.15
C LEU A 272 2.78 -28.90 -8.65
N LYS A 273 1.98 -27.96 -9.16
CA LYS A 273 0.71 -28.27 -9.83
C LYS A 273 0.95 -28.60 -11.30
N ILE A 274 0.78 -29.88 -11.66
CA ILE A 274 0.83 -30.31 -13.07
C ILE A 274 -0.60 -30.48 -13.59
N VAL A 275 -1.03 -29.61 -14.49
CA VAL A 275 -2.25 -29.83 -15.30
C VAL A 275 -1.86 -30.66 -16.51
N ARG A 276 -2.34 -31.90 -16.59
CA ARG A 276 -2.01 -32.78 -17.72
C ARG A 276 -2.84 -32.39 -18.94
N ALA A 277 -2.23 -32.50 -20.13
CA ALA A 277 -2.85 -32.09 -21.39
C ALA A 277 -4.22 -32.76 -21.65
N LYS A 278 -4.40 -34.02 -21.26
CA LYS A 278 -5.67 -34.77 -21.39
C LYS A 278 -6.82 -34.19 -20.55
N ASP A 279 -6.47 -33.46 -19.48
CA ASP A 279 -7.42 -32.89 -18.52
C ASP A 279 -7.61 -31.38 -18.75
N ALA A 280 -6.88 -30.80 -19.71
CA ALA A 280 -6.99 -29.38 -20.05
C ALA A 280 -8.15 -29.16 -21.03
N PRO A 281 -9.21 -28.43 -20.64
CA PRO A 281 -10.34 -28.18 -21.53
C PRO A 281 -9.89 -27.37 -22.75
N SER A 282 -10.37 -27.77 -23.92
CA SER A 282 -10.36 -26.96 -25.13
C SER A 282 -11.78 -26.45 -25.35
N VAL A 283 -11.95 -25.13 -25.40
CA VAL A 283 -13.25 -24.47 -25.54
C VAL A 283 -13.27 -23.57 -26.77
N PRO A 284 -14.43 -23.37 -27.41
CA PRO A 284 -14.58 -22.33 -28.43
C PRO A 284 -14.27 -20.95 -27.85
N GLY A 285 -13.67 -20.07 -28.65
CA GLY A 285 -13.58 -18.64 -28.32
C GLY A 285 -14.97 -18.00 -28.33
N PRO A 286 -15.32 -17.15 -27.34
CA PRO A 286 -16.62 -16.47 -27.32
C PRO A 286 -16.86 -15.63 -28.57
N GLU A 287 -18.06 -15.74 -29.16
CA GLU A 287 -18.43 -15.01 -30.37
C GLU A 287 -18.38 -13.50 -30.18
N ASP A 288 -18.50 -12.98 -28.96
CA ASP A 288 -18.36 -11.54 -28.68
C ASP A 288 -16.91 -11.06 -28.87
N TYR A 289 -15.92 -11.92 -28.66
CA TYR A 289 -14.50 -11.54 -28.64
C TYR A 289 -13.69 -12.04 -29.84
N PHE A 290 -14.23 -12.99 -30.61
CA PHE A 290 -13.56 -13.56 -31.78
C PHE A 290 -14.41 -13.52 -33.05
N THR A 291 -13.79 -13.24 -34.19
CA THR A 291 -14.39 -13.47 -35.51
C THR A 291 -13.79 -14.76 -36.09
N GLY A 292 -14.61 -15.62 -36.67
CA GLY A 292 -14.18 -16.91 -37.22
C GLY A 292 -14.00 -18.01 -36.17
N SER A 293 -13.46 -19.15 -36.57
CA SER A 293 -13.30 -20.31 -35.69
C SER A 293 -12.03 -20.18 -34.83
N VAL A 294 -12.22 -20.13 -33.51
CA VAL A 294 -11.14 -20.03 -32.51
C VAL A 294 -11.31 -21.08 -31.43
N ARG A 295 -10.19 -21.71 -31.02
CA ARG A 295 -10.14 -22.68 -29.92
C ARG A 295 -9.11 -22.25 -28.88
N ILE A 296 -9.57 -22.08 -27.65
CA ILE A 296 -8.75 -21.72 -26.49
C ILE A 296 -8.48 -22.98 -25.67
N SER A 297 -7.24 -23.16 -25.25
CA SER A 297 -6.79 -24.31 -24.44
C SER A 297 -5.63 -23.93 -23.54
N GLY A 298 -5.33 -24.77 -22.55
CA GLY A 298 -4.18 -24.55 -21.67
C GLY A 298 -4.30 -23.27 -20.84
N ASN A 299 -5.52 -22.85 -20.52
CA ASN A 299 -5.77 -21.66 -19.71
C ASN A 299 -5.11 -21.82 -18.33
N PHE A 300 -4.37 -20.82 -17.91
CA PHE A 300 -3.76 -20.77 -16.59
C PHE A 300 -3.93 -19.38 -15.98
N LYS A 301 -4.03 -19.36 -14.66
CA LYS A 301 -3.98 -18.15 -13.83
C LYS A 301 -3.14 -18.48 -12.60
N GLY A 302 -2.11 -17.67 -12.36
CA GLY A 302 -1.30 -17.76 -11.16
C GLY A 302 -2.15 -17.49 -9.92
N GLY A 303 -1.94 -18.27 -8.86
CA GLY A 303 -2.45 -17.90 -7.54
C GLY A 303 -1.64 -16.73 -7.00
N ALA A 304 -2.28 -15.87 -6.19
CA ALA A 304 -1.56 -14.79 -5.51
C ALA A 304 -0.30 -15.36 -4.80
N PRO A 305 0.88 -14.71 -4.92
CA PRO A 305 1.10 -13.35 -5.43
C PRO A 305 1.30 -13.23 -6.95
N ALA A 306 1.27 -14.32 -7.70
CA ALA A 306 1.44 -14.25 -9.16
C ALA A 306 0.22 -13.59 -9.81
N ARG A 307 0.46 -12.62 -10.70
CA ARG A 307 -0.58 -11.94 -11.48
C ARG A 307 -0.73 -12.49 -12.89
N VAL A 308 0.16 -13.41 -13.27
CA VAL A 308 0.25 -13.94 -14.62
C VAL A 308 -0.95 -14.82 -14.95
N SER A 309 -1.51 -14.64 -16.12
CA SER A 309 -2.51 -15.51 -16.71
C SER A 309 -2.24 -15.65 -18.19
N GLY A 310 -2.81 -16.68 -18.80
CA GLY A 310 -2.61 -16.91 -20.22
C GLY A 310 -3.37 -18.10 -20.73
N ALA A 311 -3.29 -18.29 -22.04
CA ALA A 311 -3.85 -19.43 -22.73
C ALA A 311 -3.16 -19.61 -24.08
N THR A 312 -3.22 -20.84 -24.59
CA THR A 312 -2.93 -21.12 -26.00
C THR A 312 -4.20 -20.89 -26.81
N VAL A 313 -4.12 -20.01 -27.80
CA VAL A 313 -5.24 -19.67 -28.68
C VAL A 313 -4.92 -20.12 -30.09
N ASN A 314 -5.81 -20.90 -30.69
CA ASN A 314 -5.69 -21.43 -32.05
C ASN A 314 -6.75 -20.76 -32.94
N PHE A 315 -6.30 -20.12 -34.02
CA PHE A 315 -7.13 -19.42 -35.00
C PHE A 315 -7.15 -20.20 -36.30
N ALA A 316 -8.34 -20.51 -36.82
CA ALA A 316 -8.50 -20.95 -38.20
C ALA A 316 -8.14 -19.81 -39.18
N PRO A 317 -7.86 -20.09 -40.47
CA PRO A 317 -7.65 -19.03 -41.47
C PRO A 317 -8.77 -17.97 -41.42
N GLY A 318 -8.39 -16.69 -41.42
CA GLY A 318 -9.34 -15.57 -41.33
C GLY A 318 -9.81 -15.21 -39.91
N ALA A 319 -9.55 -16.08 -38.91
CA ALA A 319 -10.03 -15.86 -37.54
C ALA A 319 -9.13 -14.90 -36.75
N ARG A 320 -9.73 -14.06 -35.91
CA ARG A 320 -9.05 -12.95 -35.20
C ARG A 320 -9.80 -12.51 -33.94
N THR A 321 -9.09 -11.86 -33.04
CA THR A 321 -9.69 -11.17 -31.89
C THR A 321 -10.46 -9.92 -32.32
N ALA A 322 -11.39 -9.48 -31.46
CA ALA A 322 -11.89 -8.11 -31.44
C ALA A 322 -10.76 -7.16 -31.02
N TRP A 323 -10.94 -5.86 -31.25
CA TRP A 323 -10.05 -4.87 -30.67
C TRP A 323 -10.08 -4.96 -29.16
N HIS A 324 -8.91 -4.83 -28.52
CA HIS A 324 -8.82 -4.87 -27.07
C HIS A 324 -7.55 -4.19 -26.54
N THR A 325 -7.50 -4.01 -25.22
CA THR A 325 -6.34 -3.50 -24.48
C THR A 325 -6.04 -4.36 -23.27
N HIS A 326 -4.79 -4.33 -22.80
CA HIS A 326 -4.34 -4.96 -21.56
C HIS A 326 -3.76 -3.92 -20.61
N PRO A 327 -4.16 -3.87 -19.32
CA PRO A 327 -3.73 -2.83 -18.39
C PRO A 327 -2.23 -2.89 -18.06
N LEU A 328 -1.63 -4.08 -18.11
CA LEU A 328 -0.19 -4.30 -17.89
C LEU A 328 0.54 -4.83 -19.14
N GLY A 329 -0.09 -4.72 -20.31
CA GLY A 329 0.43 -5.24 -21.57
C GLY A 329 0.21 -6.75 -21.76
N GLN A 330 0.67 -7.26 -22.90
CA GLN A 330 0.56 -8.67 -23.27
C GLN A 330 1.79 -9.10 -24.07
N THR A 331 2.23 -10.33 -23.83
CA THR A 331 3.23 -11.02 -24.65
C THR A 331 2.56 -12.16 -25.42
N LEU A 332 2.77 -12.19 -26.73
CA LEU A 332 2.41 -13.32 -27.59
C LEU A 332 3.68 -14.06 -27.99
N PHE A 333 3.67 -15.38 -27.83
CA PHE A 333 4.69 -16.26 -28.43
C PHE A 333 4.03 -17.10 -29.51
N ILE A 334 4.46 -16.93 -30.77
CA ILE A 334 3.86 -17.64 -31.90
C ILE A 334 4.38 -19.07 -31.94
N ILE A 335 3.46 -20.03 -31.82
CA ILE A 335 3.77 -21.47 -31.73
C ILE A 335 3.80 -22.11 -33.11
N SER A 336 2.83 -21.78 -33.98
CA SER A 336 2.68 -22.41 -35.29
C SER A 336 1.88 -21.54 -36.25
N GLY A 337 2.03 -21.81 -37.55
CA GLY A 337 1.24 -21.19 -38.60
C GLY A 337 1.70 -19.78 -38.97
N ARG A 338 0.78 -18.95 -39.50
CA ARG A 338 1.07 -17.59 -39.95
C ARG A 338 -0.06 -16.66 -39.54
N GLY A 339 0.28 -15.64 -38.76
CA GLY A 339 -0.67 -14.70 -38.17
C GLY A 339 -0.40 -13.26 -38.54
N TRP A 340 -1.32 -12.40 -38.11
CA TRP A 340 -1.23 -10.95 -38.18
C TRP A 340 -1.47 -10.33 -36.81
N VAL A 341 -0.78 -9.23 -36.54
CA VAL A 341 -0.99 -8.37 -35.38
C VAL A 341 -1.07 -6.92 -35.86
N GLN A 342 -1.98 -6.13 -35.28
CA GLN A 342 -2.06 -4.72 -35.57
C GLN A 342 -2.38 -3.92 -34.31
N LYS A 343 -1.61 -2.85 -34.08
CA LYS A 343 -1.96 -1.75 -33.19
C LYS A 343 -2.84 -0.76 -33.95
N GLU A 344 -3.82 -0.15 -33.27
CA GLU A 344 -4.68 0.87 -33.87
C GLU A 344 -3.86 2.01 -34.51
N GLY A 345 -4.19 2.35 -35.76
CA GLY A 345 -3.48 3.35 -36.57
C GLY A 345 -2.12 2.90 -37.11
N GLY A 346 -1.65 1.69 -36.79
CA GLY A 346 -0.41 1.11 -37.30
C GLY A 346 -0.62 0.16 -38.49
N PRO A 347 0.47 -0.28 -39.14
CA PRO A 347 0.42 -1.32 -40.17
C PRO A 347 0.02 -2.69 -39.58
N VAL A 348 -0.52 -3.55 -40.43
CA VAL A 348 -0.75 -4.97 -40.12
C VAL A 348 0.58 -5.71 -40.31
N GLU A 349 1.15 -6.19 -39.20
CA GLU A 349 2.42 -6.91 -39.18
C GLU A 349 2.19 -8.43 -39.25
N GLU A 350 3.01 -9.12 -40.04
CA GLU A 350 2.98 -10.58 -40.12
C GLU A 350 3.86 -11.20 -39.06
N VAL A 351 3.38 -12.30 -38.47
CA VAL A 351 4.08 -13.06 -37.45
C VAL A 351 4.11 -14.55 -37.78
N VAL A 352 5.23 -15.20 -37.51
CA VAL A 352 5.52 -16.60 -37.82
C VAL A 352 6.08 -17.32 -36.58
N PRO A 353 6.20 -18.67 -36.60
CA PRO A 353 6.58 -19.42 -35.40
C PRO A 353 7.97 -19.03 -34.90
N GLY A 354 8.08 -18.83 -33.58
CA GLY A 354 9.29 -18.33 -32.92
C GLY A 354 9.29 -16.82 -32.67
N ASP A 355 8.40 -16.06 -33.31
CA ASP A 355 8.26 -14.63 -33.05
C ASP A 355 7.69 -14.36 -31.65
N LEU A 356 8.20 -13.30 -31.03
CA LEU A 356 7.72 -12.73 -29.78
C LEU A 356 7.13 -11.35 -30.06
N VAL A 357 5.87 -11.16 -29.69
CA VAL A 357 5.19 -9.87 -29.83
C VAL A 357 4.93 -9.31 -28.44
N TRP A 358 5.58 -8.20 -28.12
CA TRP A 358 5.26 -7.41 -26.93
C TRP A 358 4.28 -6.30 -27.29
N ILE A 359 3.11 -6.31 -26.68
CA ILE A 359 2.12 -5.25 -26.77
C ILE A 359 2.14 -4.45 -25.46
N PRO A 360 2.55 -3.17 -25.47
CA PRO A 360 2.62 -2.36 -24.27
C PRO A 360 1.27 -2.13 -23.58
N PRO A 361 1.28 -1.74 -22.29
CA PRO A 361 0.08 -1.38 -21.54
C PRO A 361 -0.84 -0.42 -22.29
N ASN A 362 -2.13 -0.72 -22.26
CA ASN A 362 -3.21 0.08 -22.83
C ASN A 362 -3.12 0.35 -24.34
N VAL A 363 -2.23 -0.35 -25.07
CA VAL A 363 -2.20 -0.29 -26.53
C VAL A 363 -3.39 -1.05 -27.08
N ARG A 364 -4.24 -0.34 -27.81
CA ARG A 364 -5.36 -0.95 -28.51
C ARG A 364 -4.86 -1.72 -29.72
N HIS A 365 -5.18 -3.01 -29.78
CA HIS A 365 -4.66 -3.92 -30.79
C HIS A 365 -5.64 -5.06 -31.08
N TRP A 366 -5.38 -5.80 -32.16
CA TRP A 366 -5.94 -7.11 -32.43
C TRP A 366 -4.86 -8.03 -32.99
N HIS A 367 -5.13 -9.33 -32.96
CA HIS A 367 -4.27 -10.35 -33.52
C HIS A 367 -5.09 -11.56 -33.97
N GLY A 368 -4.55 -12.35 -34.89
CA GLY A 368 -5.26 -13.51 -35.44
C GLY A 368 -4.46 -14.25 -36.50
N ALA A 369 -5.07 -15.27 -37.08
CA ALA A 369 -4.55 -15.95 -38.25
C ALA A 369 -4.49 -14.99 -39.44
N SER A 370 -3.60 -15.28 -40.40
CA SER A 370 -3.66 -14.67 -41.73
C SER A 370 -4.87 -15.18 -42.51
N ALA A 371 -5.20 -14.53 -43.64
CA ALA A 371 -6.40 -14.87 -44.41
C ALA A 371 -6.43 -16.32 -44.92
N GLY A 372 -5.26 -16.91 -45.21
CA GLY A 372 -5.15 -18.24 -45.83
C GLY A 372 -4.54 -19.34 -44.97
N GLN A 373 -4.00 -19.02 -43.78
CA GLN A 373 -3.30 -20.00 -42.94
C GLN A 373 -3.73 -19.84 -41.48
N ALA A 374 -3.93 -20.97 -40.81
CA ALA A 374 -4.16 -21.00 -39.37
C ALA A 374 -2.93 -20.49 -38.61
N MET A 375 -3.13 -20.08 -37.35
CA MET A 375 -2.05 -19.68 -36.45
C MET A 375 -2.39 -20.03 -35.01
N SER A 376 -1.39 -20.41 -34.24
CA SER A 376 -1.50 -20.61 -32.80
C SER A 376 -0.45 -19.80 -32.06
N HIS A 377 -0.84 -19.17 -30.95
CA HIS A 377 0.08 -18.50 -30.04
C HIS A 377 -0.22 -18.85 -28.59
N LEU A 378 0.79 -18.71 -27.74
CA LEU A 378 0.63 -18.56 -26.29
C LEU A 378 0.48 -17.07 -25.99
N ALA A 379 -0.65 -16.67 -25.41
CA ALA A 379 -0.83 -15.32 -24.87
C ALA A 379 -0.56 -15.34 -23.37
N VAL A 380 0.23 -14.37 -22.90
CA VAL A 380 0.53 -14.16 -21.48
C VAL A 380 0.28 -12.69 -21.15
N ALA A 381 -0.50 -12.44 -20.10
CA ALA A 381 -0.78 -11.11 -19.59
C ALA A 381 -0.88 -11.13 -18.06
N GLU A 382 -0.70 -9.97 -17.43
CA GLU A 382 -0.88 -9.81 -15.99
C GLU A 382 -2.23 -9.19 -15.65
N GLU A 383 -2.81 -9.63 -14.54
CA GLU A 383 -4.01 -9.05 -13.95
C GLU A 383 -3.67 -7.80 -13.14
N LEU A 384 -4.42 -6.73 -13.39
CA LEU A 384 -4.47 -5.53 -12.56
C LEU A 384 -5.92 -5.32 -12.12
N ASP A 385 -6.17 -5.33 -10.81
CA ASP A 385 -7.48 -5.08 -10.21
C ASP A 385 -8.60 -5.96 -10.79
N GLY A 386 -8.34 -7.27 -10.87
CA GLY A 386 -9.27 -8.26 -11.42
C GLY A 386 -9.45 -8.21 -12.94
N LYS A 387 -8.80 -7.25 -13.62
CA LYS A 387 -8.88 -7.06 -15.07
C LYS A 387 -7.59 -7.49 -15.74
N VAL A 388 -7.73 -8.40 -16.70
CA VAL A 388 -6.62 -8.82 -17.59
C VAL A 388 -6.76 -8.17 -18.96
N VAL A 389 -7.97 -7.91 -19.43
CA VAL A 389 -8.28 -7.44 -20.78
C VAL A 389 -9.51 -6.54 -20.77
N THR A 390 -9.52 -5.50 -21.60
CA THR A 390 -10.72 -4.73 -21.93
C THR A 390 -11.07 -4.96 -23.40
N TRP A 391 -12.16 -5.68 -23.64
CA TRP A 391 -12.66 -5.96 -24.99
C TRP A 391 -13.42 -4.77 -25.56
N MET A 392 -13.32 -4.59 -26.88
CA MET A 392 -13.98 -3.54 -27.64
C MET A 392 -14.69 -4.15 -28.85
N GLU A 393 -14.98 -3.35 -29.87
CA GLU A 393 -15.71 -3.81 -31.06
C GLU A 393 -14.89 -4.76 -31.94
N LYS A 394 -15.62 -5.49 -32.80
CA LYS A 394 -15.03 -6.39 -33.79
C LYS A 394 -14.14 -5.69 -34.80
N VAL A 395 -13.06 -6.36 -35.17
CA VAL A 395 -12.25 -5.98 -36.33
C VAL A 395 -13.05 -6.29 -37.60
N THR A 396 -13.43 -5.23 -38.31
CA THR A 396 -14.18 -5.33 -39.57
C THR A 396 -13.35 -6.02 -40.65
N ASP A 397 -14.02 -6.58 -41.67
CA ASP A 397 -13.32 -7.19 -42.82
C ASP A 397 -12.51 -6.19 -43.63
N ALA A 398 -12.80 -4.88 -43.52
CA ALA A 398 -11.98 -3.84 -44.13
C ALA A 398 -10.68 -3.61 -43.35
N GLN A 399 -10.75 -3.56 -42.01
CA GLN A 399 -9.59 -3.43 -41.13
C GLN A 399 -8.66 -4.65 -41.16
N TYR A 400 -9.21 -5.84 -41.43
CA TYR A 400 -8.45 -7.09 -41.51
C TYR A 400 -7.66 -7.26 -42.81
N ARG A 401 -7.76 -6.34 -43.78
CA ARG A 401 -7.01 -6.43 -45.04
C ARG A 401 -5.60 -5.89 -44.85
N ARG A 402 -4.62 -6.71 -45.21
CA ARG A 402 -3.20 -6.34 -45.28
C ARG A 402 -2.84 -5.83 -46.66
#